data_AF-A0A0V1PQZ0-F1
#
_entry.id   AF-A0A0V1PQZ0-F1
#
_cell.length_a   1.000
_cell.length_b   1.000
_cell.length_c   1.000
_cell.angle_alpha   90.00
_cell.angle_beta   90.00
_cell.angle_gamma   90.00
#
_symmetry.space_group_name_H-M   'P 1'
#
loop_
_entity.id
_entity.type
_entity.pdbx_description
1 polymer ?
#
loop_
_entity_poly.entity_id
_entity_poly.type
_entity_poly.pdbx_seq_one_letter_code
_entity_poly.pdbx_strand_id
1 'polypeptide(L)'
;MSSLSQQLKSINEKTASVALDRKSRSKIHSRSLIFDPKVASTQDYDYIYQIGLEGLEDLIEIDSRFSKFKQTLFSETTINLDRNVQTQDTLDQLNKNVEVFLSLVSPYYLLTPSIKAIEWLVRRFYINIHNGEMLLLTSLPFYNSSVFVKILNVIPKNQFPKIFEWVVGYKDLLKSPTSSSILKSFHNDVKFFELYSKYLVDQVNNHAVFKEQLVFYLANTVQLVASFTHNLGEFGETYLPVILEVVGKLLLVDTKFSFTLRNDIRLTAYSIISVLSSLIPLRPDLIKSFTESILQDPTACDSNTRKQTVIVLG
;
A
#
# COMPACT_ATOMS: atom_id res chain seq x y z
N MET A 1 -6.03 -23.47 -22.51
CA MET A 1 -5.04 -22.43 -22.89
C MET A 1 -3.75 -23.13 -23.29
N SER A 2 -3.18 -22.84 -24.46
CA SER A 2 -1.99 -23.56 -24.97
C SER A 2 -0.72 -23.10 -24.26
N SER A 3 0.25 -24.01 -24.13
CA SER A 3 1.59 -23.75 -23.52
C SER A 3 2.28 -22.52 -24.12
N LEU A 4 2.12 -22.30 -25.44
CA LEU A 4 2.66 -21.14 -26.14
C LEU A 4 2.04 -19.81 -25.67
N SER A 5 0.73 -19.77 -25.42
CA SER A 5 0.08 -18.55 -24.90
C SER A 5 0.55 -18.20 -23.48
N GLN A 6 0.87 -19.20 -22.65
CA GLN A 6 1.44 -18.99 -21.33
C GLN A 6 2.90 -18.51 -21.42
N GLN A 7 3.70 -19.09 -22.31
CA GLN A 7 5.08 -18.67 -22.57
C GLN A 7 5.15 -17.23 -23.10
N LEU A 8 4.30 -16.87 -24.06
CA LEU A 8 4.22 -15.50 -24.58
C LEU A 8 3.79 -14.49 -23.53
N LYS A 9 2.90 -14.87 -22.61
CA LYS A 9 2.50 -14.02 -21.49
C LYS A 9 3.66 -13.75 -20.54
N SER A 10 4.41 -14.79 -20.16
CA SER A 10 5.60 -14.65 -19.31
C SER A 10 6.69 -13.81 -19.98
N ILE A 11 6.89 -13.97 -21.29
CA ILE A 11 7.86 -13.15 -22.05
C ILE A 11 7.41 -11.68 -22.07
N ASN A 12 6.13 -11.41 -22.35
CA ASN A 12 5.59 -10.04 -22.37
C ASN A 12 5.64 -9.33 -21.03
N GLU A 13 5.52 -10.06 -19.91
CA GLU A 13 5.71 -9.51 -18.56
C GLU A 13 7.17 -9.10 -18.35
N LYS A 14 8.13 -9.93 -18.78
CA LYS A 14 9.57 -9.62 -18.67
C LYS A 14 10.05 -8.51 -19.61
N THR A 15 9.45 -8.38 -20.79
CA THR A 15 9.81 -7.37 -21.79
C THR A 15 8.90 -6.14 -21.76
N ALA A 16 8.04 -6.00 -20.75
CA ALA A 16 7.03 -4.96 -20.65
C ALA A 16 7.59 -3.53 -20.73
N SER A 17 8.78 -3.30 -20.16
CA SER A 17 9.53 -2.03 -20.22
C SER A 17 10.55 -1.98 -21.35
N VAL A 18 10.72 -3.06 -22.11
CA VAL A 18 11.59 -3.12 -23.28
C VAL A 18 10.82 -2.61 -24.48
N ALA A 19 11.34 -1.56 -25.10
CA ALA A 19 10.66 -0.86 -26.17
C ALA A 19 11.48 -0.99 -27.46
N LEU A 20 11.00 -1.87 -28.34
CA LEU A 20 11.69 -2.26 -29.58
C LEU A 20 11.57 -1.21 -30.69
N ASP A 21 10.56 -0.34 -30.63
CA ASP A 21 10.32 0.72 -31.60
C ASP A 21 10.23 2.11 -30.93
N ARG A 22 10.36 3.17 -31.74
CA ARG A 22 10.31 4.55 -31.23
C ARG A 22 8.95 4.90 -30.62
N LYS A 23 7.87 4.32 -31.17
CA LYS A 23 6.50 4.60 -30.71
C LYS A 23 6.22 3.98 -29.34
N SER A 24 6.63 2.74 -29.08
CA SER A 24 6.52 2.12 -27.76
C SER A 24 7.39 2.85 -26.73
N ARG A 25 8.62 3.26 -27.09
CA ARG A 25 9.49 4.07 -26.23
C ARG A 25 8.81 5.36 -25.78
N SER A 26 8.28 6.12 -26.74
CA SER A 26 7.55 7.36 -26.45
C SER A 26 6.30 7.12 -25.60
N LYS A 27 5.57 6.02 -25.82
CA LYS A 27 4.38 5.66 -25.05
C LYS A 27 4.69 5.27 -23.60
N ILE A 28 5.80 4.57 -23.37
CA ILE A 28 6.27 4.21 -22.02
C ILE A 28 6.78 5.47 -21.30
N HIS A 29 7.61 6.26 -21.98
CA HIS A 29 8.20 7.49 -21.43
C HIS A 29 7.17 8.60 -21.11
N SER A 30 6.03 8.59 -21.81
CA SER A 30 4.94 9.57 -21.61
C SER A 30 4.01 9.27 -20.43
N ARG A 31 4.24 8.17 -19.68
CA ARG A 31 3.51 7.88 -18.44
C ARG A 31 4.07 8.75 -17.32
N SER A 32 3.26 9.69 -16.86
CA SER A 32 3.63 10.68 -15.85
C SER A 32 2.48 10.90 -14.86
N LEU A 33 2.83 11.12 -13.59
CA LEU A 33 1.92 11.54 -12.52
C LEU A 33 1.66 13.06 -12.56
N ILE A 34 2.60 13.83 -13.12
CA ILE A 34 2.59 15.29 -13.06
C ILE A 34 2.14 15.90 -14.38
N PHE A 35 2.66 15.39 -15.49
CA PHE A 35 2.53 16.02 -16.80
C PHE A 35 1.56 15.25 -17.70
N ASP A 36 0.89 15.98 -18.60
CA ASP A 36 0.16 15.36 -19.69
C ASP A 36 1.09 14.56 -20.60
N PRO A 37 0.63 13.43 -21.19
CA PRO A 37 1.48 12.56 -22.00
C PRO A 37 2.22 13.27 -23.14
N LYS A 38 1.61 14.31 -23.73
CA LYS A 38 2.23 15.13 -24.79
C LYS A 38 3.50 15.80 -24.29
N VAL A 39 3.43 16.45 -23.12
CA VAL A 39 4.57 17.15 -22.50
C VAL A 39 5.57 16.16 -21.91
N ALA A 40 5.08 15.13 -21.21
CA ALA A 40 5.95 14.10 -20.63
C ALA A 40 6.86 13.46 -21.69
N SER A 41 6.31 13.16 -22.88
CA SER A 41 7.05 12.48 -23.96
C SER A 41 8.28 13.23 -24.49
N THR A 42 8.36 14.55 -24.30
CA THR A 42 9.44 15.40 -24.83
C THR A 42 10.52 15.73 -23.80
N GLN A 43 10.30 15.40 -22.53
CA GLN A 43 11.24 15.69 -21.44
C GLN A 43 12.40 14.68 -21.44
N ASP A 44 13.60 15.12 -21.11
CA ASP A 44 14.77 14.27 -20.91
C ASP A 44 14.86 13.78 -19.45
N TYR A 45 15.77 12.84 -19.19
CA TYR A 45 15.94 12.27 -17.85
C TYR A 45 16.56 13.25 -16.86
N ASP A 46 17.42 14.16 -17.32
CA ASP A 46 18.02 15.20 -16.48
C ASP A 46 16.95 16.12 -15.88
N TYR A 47 15.99 16.60 -16.68
CA TYR A 47 14.89 17.43 -16.18
C TYR A 47 14.01 16.69 -15.16
N ILE A 48 13.67 15.42 -15.43
CA ILE A 48 12.84 14.61 -14.53
C ILE A 48 13.58 14.31 -13.23
N TYR A 49 14.89 14.08 -13.32
CA TYR A 49 15.74 13.86 -12.16
C TYR A 49 15.75 15.09 -11.24
N GLN A 50 15.90 16.29 -11.80
CA GLN A 50 15.87 17.53 -11.00
C GLN A 50 14.54 17.71 -10.27
N ILE A 51 13.40 17.43 -10.93
CA ILE A 51 12.08 17.45 -10.26
C ILE A 51 12.03 16.43 -9.13
N GLY A 52 12.48 15.20 -9.39
CA GLY A 52 12.50 14.13 -8.38
C GLY A 52 13.38 14.46 -7.19
N LEU A 53 14.55 15.04 -7.45
CA LEU A 53 15.52 15.45 -6.44
C LEU A 53 14.94 16.58 -5.57
N GLU A 54 14.36 17.62 -6.17
CA GLU A 54 13.67 18.68 -5.44
C GLU A 54 12.58 18.09 -4.53
N GLY A 55 11.75 17.18 -5.05
CA GLY A 55 10.73 16.49 -4.25
C GLY A 55 11.32 15.67 -3.10
N LEU A 56 12.47 15.03 -3.30
CA LEU A 56 13.16 14.31 -2.24
C LEU A 56 13.72 15.25 -1.18
N GLU A 57 14.27 16.40 -1.56
CA GLU A 57 14.84 17.38 -0.63
C GLU A 57 13.78 17.97 0.28
N ASP A 58 12.65 18.40 -0.29
CA ASP A 58 11.48 18.84 0.48
C ASP A 58 10.98 17.74 1.43
N LEU A 59 10.98 16.47 0.99
CA LEU A 59 10.62 15.34 1.85
C LEU A 59 11.60 15.11 2.99
N ILE A 60 12.90 15.36 2.78
CA ILE A 60 13.92 15.22 3.83
C ILE A 60 13.76 16.28 4.91
N GLU A 61 13.32 17.49 4.54
CA GLU A 61 12.98 18.54 5.51
C GLU A 61 11.80 18.15 6.40
N ILE A 62 10.84 17.39 5.85
CA ILE A 62 9.68 16.88 6.58
C ILE A 62 10.05 15.64 7.43
N ASP A 63 10.81 14.71 6.85
CA ASP A 63 11.17 13.43 7.46
C ASP A 63 12.60 13.01 7.04
N SER A 64 13.55 13.15 7.96
CA SER A 64 14.96 12.89 7.69
C SER A 64 15.27 11.46 7.25
N ARG A 65 14.35 10.50 7.44
CA ARG A 65 14.50 9.11 6.99
C ARG A 65 14.60 8.98 5.47
N PHE A 66 14.17 9.99 4.70
CA PHE A 66 14.34 10.02 3.25
C PHE A 66 15.79 10.22 2.79
N SER A 67 16.67 10.73 3.65
CA SER A 67 18.07 11.04 3.31
C SER A 67 18.84 9.85 2.74
N LYS A 68 18.53 8.63 3.21
CA LYS A 68 19.13 7.37 2.73
C LYS A 68 18.91 7.11 1.24
N PHE A 69 17.91 7.73 0.62
CA PHE A 69 17.62 7.55 -0.80
C PHE A 69 18.43 8.45 -1.73
N LYS A 70 19.06 9.52 -1.21
CA LYS A 70 19.94 10.41 -1.98
C LYS A 70 21.08 9.66 -2.67
N GLN A 71 21.65 8.67 -1.99
CA GLN A 71 22.77 7.87 -2.51
C GLN A 71 22.33 6.60 -3.25
N THR A 72 21.03 6.31 -3.31
CA THR A 72 20.50 5.09 -3.93
C THR A 72 19.55 5.42 -5.09
N LEU A 73 18.27 5.64 -4.82
CA LEU A 73 17.26 5.89 -5.86
C LEU A 73 17.43 7.25 -6.56
N PHE A 74 18.09 8.21 -5.90
CA PHE A 74 18.24 9.59 -6.37
C PHE A 74 19.71 10.00 -6.51
N SER A 75 20.64 9.06 -6.70
CA SER A 75 22.02 9.40 -7.06
C SER A 75 22.11 9.79 -8.53
N GLU A 76 23.03 10.68 -8.90
CA GLU A 76 23.23 11.11 -10.30
C GLU A 76 23.50 9.92 -11.24
N THR A 77 24.12 8.85 -10.74
CA THR A 77 24.36 7.61 -11.51
C THR A 77 23.07 6.96 -12.01
N THR A 78 21.94 7.16 -11.32
CA THR A 78 20.65 6.59 -11.72
C THR A 78 20.06 7.25 -12.98
N ILE A 79 20.53 8.45 -13.36
CA ILE A 79 20.11 9.13 -14.59
C ILE A 79 20.39 8.27 -15.82
N ASN A 80 21.52 7.55 -15.80
CA ASN A 80 21.95 6.70 -16.90
C ASN A 80 21.61 5.21 -16.70
N LEU A 81 20.97 4.83 -15.59
CA LEU A 81 20.67 3.43 -15.27
C LEU A 81 19.52 2.90 -16.12
N ASP A 82 19.79 2.05 -17.11
CA ASP A 82 18.74 1.33 -17.84
C ASP A 82 18.41 0.01 -17.15
N ARG A 83 17.19 -0.09 -16.61
CA ARG A 83 16.67 -1.26 -15.91
C ARG A 83 16.72 -2.53 -16.76
N ASN A 84 16.52 -2.41 -18.08
CA ASN A 84 16.35 -3.57 -18.96
C ASN A 84 17.65 -4.33 -19.23
N VAL A 85 18.81 -3.75 -18.88
CA VAL A 85 20.14 -4.35 -19.11
C VAL A 85 20.86 -4.71 -17.80
N GLN A 86 20.19 -4.57 -16.65
CA GLN A 86 20.77 -4.90 -15.34
C GLN A 86 20.68 -6.40 -15.04
N THR A 87 21.54 -6.86 -14.13
CA THR A 87 21.46 -8.22 -13.57
C THR A 87 20.24 -8.39 -12.66
N GLN A 88 19.76 -9.62 -12.51
CA GLN A 88 18.60 -9.90 -11.65
C GLN A 88 18.85 -9.46 -10.20
N ASP A 89 20.04 -9.71 -9.65
CA ASP A 89 20.39 -9.30 -8.28
C ASP A 89 20.29 -7.78 -8.08
N THR A 90 20.71 -7.00 -9.09
CA THR A 90 20.60 -5.53 -9.08
C THR A 90 19.13 -5.09 -9.13
N LEU A 91 18.31 -5.76 -9.96
CA LEU A 91 16.88 -5.49 -10.05
C LEU A 91 16.14 -5.82 -8.75
N ASP A 92 16.52 -6.90 -8.08
CA ASP A 92 15.92 -7.30 -6.80
C ASP A 92 16.27 -6.28 -5.70
N GLN A 93 17.50 -5.78 -5.67
CA GLN A 93 17.89 -4.69 -4.77
C GLN A 93 17.15 -3.39 -5.08
N LEU A 94 17.04 -3.03 -6.36
CA LEU A 94 16.27 -1.86 -6.80
C LEU A 94 14.80 -1.96 -6.37
N ASN A 95 14.16 -3.11 -6.57
CA ASN A 95 12.78 -3.35 -6.17
C ASN A 95 12.59 -3.21 -4.66
N LYS A 96 13.47 -3.82 -3.86
CA LYS A 96 13.43 -3.67 -2.40
C LYS A 96 13.57 -2.21 -1.98
N ASN A 97 14.50 -1.46 -2.57
CA ASN A 97 14.68 -0.04 -2.27
C ASN A 97 13.45 0.79 -2.65
N VAL A 98 12.82 0.50 -3.79
CA VAL A 98 11.56 1.12 -4.22
C VAL A 98 10.43 0.80 -3.24
N GLU A 99 10.27 -0.46 -2.81
CA GLU A 99 9.22 -0.85 -1.86
C GLU A 99 9.37 -0.15 -0.51
N VAL A 100 10.62 -0.04 -0.02
CA VAL A 100 10.93 0.72 1.21
C VAL A 100 10.63 2.21 1.02
N PHE A 101 10.94 2.79 -0.14
CA PHE A 101 10.60 4.17 -0.46
C PHE A 101 9.08 4.39 -0.51
N LEU A 102 8.35 3.54 -1.22
CA LEU A 102 6.90 3.63 -1.39
C LEU A 102 6.15 3.46 -0.05
N SER A 103 6.63 2.57 0.82
CA SER A 103 6.13 2.43 2.18
C SER A 103 6.33 3.71 2.99
N LEU A 104 7.53 4.30 2.94
CA LEU A 104 7.87 5.49 3.71
C LEU A 104 7.20 6.77 3.18
N VAL A 105 6.99 6.89 1.86
CA VAL A 105 6.33 8.05 1.23
C VAL A 105 4.80 8.01 1.35
N SER A 106 4.23 6.85 1.63
CA SER A 106 2.78 6.64 1.67
C SER A 106 2.00 7.67 2.52
N PRO A 107 2.42 8.01 3.75
CA PRO A 107 1.71 9.01 4.57
C PRO A 107 1.68 10.41 3.95
N TYR A 108 2.58 10.68 2.99
CA TYR A 108 2.79 11.98 2.38
C TYR A 108 2.20 12.10 0.97
N TYR A 109 1.49 11.09 0.47
CA TYR A 109 0.98 11.05 -0.91
C TYR A 109 0.16 12.28 -1.33
N LEU A 110 -0.48 12.98 -0.40
CA LEU A 110 -1.25 14.20 -0.69
C LEU A 110 -0.38 15.45 -0.85
N LEU A 111 0.92 15.37 -0.55
CA LEU A 111 1.89 16.45 -0.68
C LEU A 111 2.54 16.45 -2.07
N THR A 112 2.74 17.64 -2.63
CA THR A 112 3.43 17.81 -3.92
C THR A 112 4.85 17.21 -3.95
N PRO A 113 5.69 17.36 -2.92
CA PRO A 113 7.01 16.71 -2.84
C PRO A 113 6.99 15.20 -3.10
N SER A 114 6.01 14.48 -2.54
CA SER A 114 5.84 13.05 -2.75
C SER A 114 5.57 12.71 -4.21
N ILE A 115 4.72 13.49 -4.88
CA ILE A 115 4.40 13.25 -6.29
C ILE A 115 5.61 13.55 -7.18
N LYS A 116 6.39 14.60 -6.86
CA LYS A 116 7.67 14.89 -7.53
C LYS A 116 8.67 13.74 -7.38
N ALA A 117 8.89 13.25 -6.17
CA ALA A 117 9.83 12.17 -5.93
C ALA A 117 9.40 10.85 -6.62
N ILE A 118 8.10 10.52 -6.59
CA ILE A 118 7.58 9.29 -7.21
C ILE A 118 7.56 9.38 -8.73
N GLU A 119 7.39 10.58 -9.31
CA GLU A 119 7.50 10.82 -10.75
C GLU A 119 8.85 10.33 -11.29
N TRP A 120 9.94 10.62 -10.58
CA TRP A 120 11.26 10.10 -10.94
C TRP A 120 11.27 8.57 -10.98
N LEU A 121 10.73 7.91 -9.95
CA LEU A 121 10.72 6.45 -9.89
C LEU A 121 9.85 5.83 -10.99
N VAL A 122 8.69 6.42 -11.28
CA VAL A 122 7.79 5.98 -12.36
C VAL A 122 8.49 6.07 -13.71
N ARG A 123 9.21 7.17 -13.96
CA ARG A 123 9.76 7.44 -15.29
C ARG A 123 11.16 6.87 -15.52
N ARG A 124 11.98 6.73 -14.48
CA ARG A 124 13.32 6.16 -14.58
C ARG A 124 13.32 4.64 -14.37
N PHE A 125 12.61 4.16 -13.35
CA PHE A 125 12.65 2.75 -12.95
C PHE A 125 11.43 1.95 -13.38
N TYR A 126 10.44 2.60 -14.01
CA TYR A 126 9.21 1.98 -14.49
C TYR A 126 8.46 1.24 -13.37
N ILE A 127 8.40 1.83 -12.16
CA ILE A 127 7.75 1.19 -11.00
C ILE A 127 6.24 0.96 -11.22
N ASN A 128 5.61 1.72 -12.11
CA ASN A 128 4.23 1.51 -12.56
C ASN A 128 4.04 0.19 -13.34
N ILE A 129 5.12 -0.44 -13.79
CA ILE A 129 5.14 -1.74 -14.45
C ILE A 129 5.66 -2.80 -13.49
N HIS A 130 6.82 -2.55 -12.88
CA HIS A 130 7.55 -3.56 -12.09
C HIS A 130 7.14 -3.65 -10.62
N ASN A 131 6.53 -2.61 -10.08
CA ASN A 131 6.12 -2.51 -8.67
C ASN A 131 4.67 -1.98 -8.56
N GLY A 132 3.85 -2.22 -9.58
CA GLY A 132 2.49 -1.70 -9.66
C GLY A 132 1.60 -2.13 -8.48
N GLU A 133 1.82 -3.34 -7.96
CA GLU A 133 1.11 -3.83 -6.77
C GLU A 133 1.41 -2.99 -5.52
N MET A 134 2.69 -2.75 -5.23
CA MET A 134 3.11 -1.91 -4.10
C MET A 134 2.64 -0.45 -4.27
N LEU A 135 2.69 0.07 -5.50
CA LEU A 135 2.20 1.41 -5.80
C LEU A 135 0.68 1.54 -5.52
N LEU A 136 -0.10 0.50 -5.81
CA LEU A 136 -1.53 0.46 -5.49
C LEU A 136 -1.78 0.24 -3.99
N LEU A 137 -1.08 -0.70 -3.35
CA LEU A 137 -1.22 -0.97 -1.90
C LEU A 137 -0.95 0.28 -1.06
N THR A 138 0.14 0.99 -1.36
CA THR A 138 0.54 2.19 -0.62
C THR A 138 -0.45 3.35 -0.84
N SER A 139 -1.01 3.49 -2.03
CA SER A 139 -1.94 4.60 -2.33
C SER A 139 -3.42 4.30 -2.04
N LEU A 140 -3.78 3.04 -1.76
CA LEU A 140 -5.17 2.61 -1.55
C LEU A 140 -5.91 3.35 -0.42
N PRO A 141 -5.29 3.71 0.72
CA PRO A 141 -5.96 4.52 1.74
C PRO A 141 -6.51 5.86 1.20
N PHE A 142 -5.93 6.37 0.11
CA PHE A 142 -6.31 7.62 -0.54
C PHE A 142 -7.18 7.39 -1.78
N TYR A 143 -7.90 6.27 -1.87
CA TYR A 143 -8.69 5.88 -3.05
C TYR A 143 -9.67 6.96 -3.55
N ASN A 144 -10.17 7.82 -2.65
CA ASN A 144 -11.10 8.90 -2.95
C ASN A 144 -10.42 10.18 -3.47
N SER A 145 -9.09 10.25 -3.47
CA SER A 145 -8.32 11.43 -3.89
C SER A 145 -7.96 11.42 -5.38
N SER A 146 -7.65 12.60 -5.93
CA SER A 146 -7.12 12.71 -7.30
C SER A 146 -5.77 12.03 -7.49
N VAL A 147 -4.99 11.88 -6.41
CA VAL A 147 -3.68 11.22 -6.44
C VAL A 147 -3.81 9.74 -6.79
N PHE A 148 -4.79 9.06 -6.21
CA PHE A 148 -5.05 7.67 -6.53
C PHE A 148 -5.45 7.50 -8.00
N VAL A 149 -6.28 8.41 -8.53
CA VAL A 149 -6.65 8.41 -9.96
C VAL A 149 -5.40 8.59 -10.86
N LYS A 150 -4.47 9.47 -10.50
CA LYS A 150 -3.20 9.63 -11.24
C LYS A 150 -2.37 8.35 -11.22
N ILE A 151 -2.25 7.71 -10.06
CA ILE A 151 -1.54 6.44 -9.87
C ILE A 151 -2.17 5.31 -10.71
N LEU A 152 -3.49 5.16 -10.66
CA LEU A 152 -4.22 4.22 -11.53
C LEU A 152 -3.90 4.49 -13.00
N ASN A 153 -3.76 5.75 -13.40
CA ASN A 153 -3.59 6.15 -14.78
C ASN A 153 -2.19 5.92 -15.35
N VAL A 154 -1.15 5.98 -14.52
CA VAL A 154 0.22 5.69 -14.97
C VAL A 154 0.46 4.19 -15.19
N ILE A 155 -0.27 3.31 -14.51
CA ILE A 155 -0.14 1.85 -14.68
C ILE A 155 -0.71 1.44 -16.06
N PRO A 156 0.07 0.78 -16.94
CA PRO A 156 -0.44 0.28 -18.21
C PRO A 156 -1.48 -0.83 -18.00
N LYS A 157 -2.58 -0.82 -18.77
CA LYS A 157 -3.66 -1.81 -18.65
C LYS A 157 -3.19 -3.27 -18.76
N ASN A 158 -2.23 -3.54 -19.63
CA ASN A 158 -1.68 -4.86 -19.87
C ASN A 158 -0.71 -5.33 -18.77
N GLN A 159 -0.27 -4.42 -17.91
CA GLN A 159 0.63 -4.68 -16.78
C GLN A 159 -0.07 -4.43 -15.44
N PHE A 160 -1.42 -4.35 -15.46
CA PHE A 160 -2.18 -4.08 -14.26
C PHE A 160 -2.17 -5.32 -13.35
N PRO A 161 -1.87 -5.18 -12.04
CA PRO A 161 -1.88 -6.32 -11.12
C PRO A 161 -3.25 -6.99 -11.09
N LYS A 162 -3.30 -8.32 -11.32
CA LYS A 162 -4.57 -9.06 -11.44
C LYS A 162 -5.45 -8.97 -10.19
N ILE A 163 -4.84 -8.98 -9.00
CA ILE A 163 -5.57 -8.89 -7.74
C ILE A 163 -6.25 -7.51 -7.55
N PHE A 164 -5.85 -6.51 -8.36
CA PHE A 164 -6.47 -5.20 -8.43
C PHE A 164 -7.33 -5.01 -9.70
N GLU A 165 -7.69 -6.06 -10.44
CA GLU A 165 -8.46 -5.92 -11.69
C GLU A 165 -9.81 -5.19 -11.48
N TRP A 166 -10.38 -5.29 -10.28
CA TRP A 166 -11.61 -4.60 -9.88
C TRP A 166 -11.54 -3.06 -9.96
N VAL A 167 -10.34 -2.44 -9.89
CA VAL A 167 -10.21 -0.97 -10.06
C VAL A 167 -10.04 -0.53 -11.51
N VAL A 168 -9.85 -1.43 -12.47
CA VAL A 168 -9.52 -1.05 -13.86
C VAL A 168 -10.66 -0.25 -14.52
N GLY A 169 -11.93 -0.53 -14.18
CA GLY A 169 -13.05 0.27 -14.68
C GLY A 169 -12.99 1.75 -14.26
N TYR A 170 -12.43 2.04 -13.09
CA TYR A 170 -12.28 3.41 -12.57
C TYR A 170 -11.18 4.19 -13.29
N LYS A 171 -10.11 3.49 -13.69
CA LYS A 171 -9.07 4.04 -14.56
C LYS A 171 -9.66 4.53 -15.88
N ASP A 172 -10.54 3.74 -16.50
CA ASP A 172 -11.16 4.08 -17.80
C ASP A 172 -12.11 5.27 -17.72
N LEU A 173 -12.78 5.41 -16.58
CA LEU A 173 -13.67 6.53 -16.30
C LEU A 173 -12.94 7.77 -15.76
N LEU A 174 -11.64 7.67 -15.46
CA LEU A 174 -10.85 8.70 -14.77
C LEU A 174 -11.50 9.15 -13.45
N LYS A 175 -12.07 8.21 -12.69
CA LYS A 175 -12.79 8.46 -11.44
C LYS A 175 -12.19 7.67 -10.29
N SER A 176 -12.39 8.18 -9.08
CA SER A 176 -12.06 7.46 -7.84
C SER A 176 -13.04 6.30 -7.61
N PRO A 177 -12.58 5.16 -7.06
CA PRO A 177 -13.48 4.13 -6.55
C PRO A 177 -14.42 4.66 -5.46
N THR A 178 -15.58 4.03 -5.32
CA THR A 178 -16.51 4.31 -4.21
C THR A 178 -16.20 3.40 -3.02
N SER A 179 -16.57 3.81 -1.81
CA SER A 179 -16.39 3.00 -0.60
C SER A 179 -17.08 1.63 -0.72
N SER A 180 -18.25 1.57 -1.37
CA SER A 180 -18.95 0.31 -1.64
C SER A 180 -18.17 -0.63 -2.56
N SER A 181 -17.39 -0.10 -3.49
CA SER A 181 -16.56 -0.93 -4.38
C SER A 181 -15.32 -1.47 -3.66
N ILE A 182 -14.73 -0.69 -2.75
CA ILE A 182 -13.68 -1.20 -1.84
C ILE A 182 -14.25 -2.34 -0.98
N LEU A 183 -15.41 -2.13 -0.35
CA LEU A 183 -16.04 -3.16 0.46
C LEU A 183 -16.30 -4.44 -0.35
N LYS A 184 -16.82 -4.30 -1.57
CA LYS A 184 -17.04 -5.45 -2.48
C LYS A 184 -15.76 -6.17 -2.82
N SER A 185 -14.63 -5.48 -3.00
CA SER A 185 -13.36 -6.16 -3.27
C SER A 185 -12.86 -6.92 -2.04
N PHE A 186 -13.04 -6.38 -0.84
CA PHE A 186 -12.72 -7.05 0.43
C PHE A 186 -13.64 -8.26 0.70
N HIS A 187 -14.91 -8.19 0.29
CA HIS A 187 -15.92 -9.22 0.55
C HIS A 187 -15.91 -10.36 -0.49
N ASN A 188 -15.71 -10.04 -1.77
CA ASN A 188 -15.78 -11.03 -2.85
C ASN A 188 -14.45 -11.73 -3.14
N ASP A 189 -13.32 -11.15 -2.72
CA ASP A 189 -11.99 -11.70 -2.95
C ASP A 189 -11.21 -11.80 -1.64
N VAL A 190 -11.29 -12.98 -1.01
CA VAL A 190 -10.58 -13.31 0.24
C VAL A 190 -9.07 -13.08 0.08
N LYS A 191 -8.50 -13.36 -1.10
CA LYS A 191 -7.05 -13.18 -1.32
C LYS A 191 -6.66 -11.72 -1.33
N PHE A 192 -7.53 -10.84 -1.80
CA PHE A 192 -7.31 -9.40 -1.73
C PHE A 192 -7.33 -8.92 -0.27
N PHE A 193 -8.26 -9.43 0.55
CA PHE A 193 -8.29 -9.15 1.98
C PHE A 193 -7.03 -9.65 2.71
N GLU A 194 -6.59 -10.87 2.42
CA GLU A 194 -5.34 -11.45 2.93
C GLU A 194 -4.13 -10.61 2.53
N LEU A 195 -4.04 -10.21 1.27
CA LEU A 195 -2.94 -9.37 0.76
C LEU A 195 -2.85 -8.06 1.53
N TYR A 196 -3.97 -7.32 1.65
CA TYR A 196 -3.95 -6.03 2.33
C TYR A 196 -3.72 -6.18 3.84
N SER A 197 -4.27 -7.20 4.47
CA SER A 197 -4.06 -7.51 5.89
C SER A 197 -2.59 -7.82 6.18
N LYS A 198 -1.95 -8.65 5.33
CA LYS A 198 -0.52 -8.95 5.42
C LYS A 198 0.33 -7.69 5.19
N TYR A 199 0.00 -6.91 4.16
CA TYR A 199 0.66 -5.64 3.89
C TYR A 199 0.61 -4.71 5.11
N LEU A 200 -0.53 -4.59 5.79
CA LEU A 200 -0.66 -3.80 7.01
C LEU A 200 0.27 -4.31 8.12
N VAL A 201 0.32 -5.63 8.35
CA VAL A 201 1.23 -6.24 9.34
C VAL A 201 2.69 -5.94 9.00
N ASP A 202 3.08 -6.02 7.73
CA ASP A 202 4.42 -5.68 7.26
C ASP A 202 4.73 -4.19 7.50
N GLN A 203 3.77 -3.28 7.29
CA GLN A 203 3.95 -1.85 7.59
C GLN A 203 4.11 -1.57 9.09
N VAL A 204 3.43 -2.33 9.95
CA VAL A 204 3.60 -2.24 11.41
C VAL A 204 5.00 -2.73 11.81
N ASN A 205 5.42 -3.88 11.29
CA ASN A 205 6.75 -4.44 11.57
C ASN A 205 7.88 -3.53 11.09
N ASN A 206 7.70 -2.87 9.95
CA ASN A 206 8.69 -1.95 9.36
C ASN A 206 8.58 -0.50 9.87
N HIS A 207 7.68 -0.22 10.82
CA HIS A 207 7.46 1.10 11.41
C HIS A 207 7.11 2.19 10.39
N ALA A 208 6.34 1.80 9.38
CA ALA A 208 5.89 2.64 8.27
C ALA A 208 4.36 2.82 8.24
N VAL A 209 3.62 2.16 9.13
CA VAL A 209 2.16 2.36 9.29
C VAL A 209 1.83 3.80 9.68
N PHE A 210 0.69 4.29 9.22
CA PHE A 210 0.20 5.64 9.49
C PHE A 210 -1.32 5.64 9.72
N LYS A 211 -1.83 6.77 10.24
CA LYS A 211 -3.20 6.90 10.72
C LYS A 211 -4.26 6.59 9.66
N GLU A 212 -4.17 7.18 8.47
CA GLU A 212 -5.16 7.00 7.41
C GLU A 212 -5.20 5.55 6.93
N GLN A 213 -4.07 4.83 6.95
CA GLN A 213 -4.01 3.40 6.65
C GLN A 213 -4.77 2.56 7.69
N LEU A 214 -4.61 2.88 8.98
CA LEU A 214 -5.31 2.21 10.08
C LEU A 214 -6.82 2.46 10.00
N VAL A 215 -7.22 3.72 9.77
CA VAL A 215 -8.63 4.09 9.58
C VAL A 215 -9.24 3.38 8.38
N PHE A 216 -8.50 3.32 7.26
CA PHE A 216 -8.93 2.59 6.07
C PHE A 216 -9.13 1.09 6.39
N TYR A 217 -8.17 0.45 7.06
CA TYR A 217 -8.30 -0.96 7.43
C TYR A 217 -9.49 -1.19 8.36
N LEU A 218 -9.59 -0.40 9.44
CA LEU A 218 -10.66 -0.50 10.43
C LEU A 218 -12.04 -0.38 9.77
N ALA A 219 -12.25 0.66 8.96
CA ALA A 219 -13.54 0.93 8.36
C ALA A 219 -13.98 -0.20 7.41
N ASN A 220 -13.06 -0.75 6.61
CA ASN A 220 -13.37 -1.85 5.70
C ASN A 220 -13.58 -3.17 6.44
N THR A 221 -12.76 -3.48 7.45
CA THR A 221 -12.91 -4.69 8.26
C THR A 221 -14.22 -4.68 9.05
N VAL A 222 -14.61 -3.56 9.67
CA VAL A 222 -15.89 -3.47 10.39
C VAL A 222 -17.08 -3.65 9.45
N GLN A 223 -17.07 -3.01 8.28
CA GLN A 223 -18.11 -3.18 7.26
C GLN A 223 -18.15 -4.62 6.71
N LEU A 224 -16.99 -5.25 6.55
CA LEU A 224 -16.87 -6.63 6.13
C LEU A 224 -17.50 -7.57 7.17
N VAL A 225 -17.14 -7.45 8.45
CA VAL A 225 -17.74 -8.26 9.53
C VAL A 225 -19.25 -8.06 9.56
N ALA A 226 -19.73 -6.82 9.47
CA ALA A 226 -21.17 -6.52 9.43
C ALA A 226 -21.89 -7.12 8.21
N SER A 227 -21.21 -7.34 7.10
CA SER A 227 -21.79 -7.97 5.90
C SER A 227 -22.01 -9.48 6.05
N PHE A 228 -21.37 -10.14 7.03
CA PHE A 228 -21.44 -11.58 7.28
C PHE A 228 -22.35 -11.97 8.46
N THR A 229 -23.16 -11.05 8.99
CA THR A 229 -24.05 -11.32 10.15
C THR A 229 -24.97 -12.53 9.97
N HIS A 230 -25.37 -12.84 8.74
CA HIS A 230 -26.20 -14.01 8.41
C HIS A 230 -25.41 -15.27 8.05
N ASN A 231 -24.10 -15.15 7.75
CA ASN A 231 -23.22 -16.23 7.27
C ASN A 231 -21.95 -16.34 8.12
N LEU A 232 -22.12 -16.44 9.44
CA LEU A 232 -20.99 -16.43 10.40
C LEU A 232 -20.04 -17.63 10.26
N GLY A 233 -20.52 -18.76 9.74
CA GLY A 233 -19.69 -19.96 9.52
C GLY A 233 -18.59 -19.72 8.48
N GLU A 234 -18.97 -19.22 7.30
CA GLU A 234 -18.02 -18.86 6.24
C GLU A 234 -17.03 -17.80 6.71
N PHE A 235 -17.51 -16.76 7.39
CA PHE A 235 -16.66 -15.73 7.97
C PHE A 235 -15.63 -16.29 8.97
N GLY A 236 -16.07 -17.22 9.83
CA GLY A 236 -15.24 -17.83 10.86
C GLY A 236 -14.08 -18.67 10.30
N GLU A 237 -14.28 -19.31 9.14
CA GLU A 237 -13.25 -20.14 8.51
C GLU A 237 -12.29 -19.33 7.62
N THR A 238 -12.78 -18.25 6.99
CA THR A 238 -12.03 -17.53 5.96
C THR A 238 -11.40 -16.22 6.49
N TYR A 239 -12.21 -15.31 7.03
CA TYR A 239 -11.77 -13.97 7.39
C TYR A 239 -11.29 -13.85 8.83
N LEU A 240 -11.95 -14.54 9.76
CA LEU A 240 -11.65 -14.44 11.18
C LEU A 240 -10.18 -14.78 11.52
N PRO A 241 -9.55 -15.85 11.00
CA PRO A 241 -8.15 -16.15 11.32
C PRO A 241 -7.19 -15.02 10.94
N VAL A 242 -7.40 -14.43 9.76
CA VAL A 242 -6.60 -13.32 9.24
C VAL A 242 -6.81 -12.07 10.10
N ILE A 243 -8.05 -11.75 10.47
CA ILE A 243 -8.36 -10.61 11.35
C ILE A 243 -7.69 -10.80 12.73
N LEU A 244 -7.77 -11.99 13.31
CA LEU A 244 -7.17 -12.31 14.60
C LEU A 244 -5.64 -12.19 14.57
N GLU A 245 -4.99 -12.61 13.48
CA GLU A 245 -3.56 -12.41 13.28
C GLU A 245 -3.19 -10.93 13.29
N VAL A 246 -3.91 -10.11 12.50
CA VAL A 246 -3.67 -8.66 12.47
C VAL A 246 -3.88 -8.05 13.84
N VAL A 247 -5.02 -8.33 14.50
CA VAL A 247 -5.32 -7.82 15.85
C VAL A 247 -4.23 -8.19 16.84
N GLY A 248 -3.75 -9.45 16.84
CA GLY A 248 -2.64 -9.88 17.69
C GLY A 248 -1.38 -9.04 17.48
N LYS A 249 -1.04 -8.72 16.22
CA LYS A 249 0.10 -7.84 15.90
C LYS A 249 -0.12 -6.39 16.33
N LEU A 250 -1.35 -5.86 16.19
CA LEU A 250 -1.69 -4.49 16.62
C LEU A 250 -1.78 -4.34 18.14
N LEU A 251 -1.95 -5.43 18.89
CA LEU A 251 -1.86 -5.40 20.36
C LEU A 251 -0.41 -5.38 20.84
N LEU A 252 0.46 -6.14 20.17
CA LEU A 252 1.89 -6.29 20.50
C LEU A 252 2.79 -5.22 19.86
N VAL A 253 2.32 -3.97 19.82
CA VAL A 253 3.00 -2.86 19.12
C VAL A 253 4.31 -2.48 19.79
N ASP A 254 5.36 -2.31 18.97
CA ASP A 254 6.70 -1.87 19.40
C ASP A 254 6.67 -0.44 20.00
N THR A 255 7.50 -0.24 21.02
CA THR A 255 7.81 1.05 21.65
C THR A 255 8.36 2.13 20.72
N LYS A 256 8.90 1.77 19.54
CA LYS A 256 9.51 2.71 18.58
C LYS A 256 8.52 3.67 17.91
N PHE A 257 7.22 3.38 17.95
CA PHE A 257 6.20 4.31 17.45
C PHE A 257 6.05 5.53 18.37
N SER A 258 5.64 6.66 17.79
CA SER A 258 5.24 7.82 18.58
C SER A 258 4.06 7.45 19.50
N PHE A 259 3.94 8.12 20.64
CA PHE A 259 2.87 7.85 21.61
C PHE A 259 1.47 7.89 20.96
N THR A 260 1.21 8.91 20.15
CA THR A 260 -0.07 9.09 19.44
C THR A 260 -0.35 7.94 18.48
N LEU A 261 0.62 7.58 17.63
CA LEU A 261 0.42 6.52 16.64
C LEU A 261 0.28 5.15 17.31
N ARG A 262 1.02 4.89 18.39
CA ARG A 262 0.85 3.66 19.18
C ARG A 262 -0.57 3.54 19.74
N ASN A 263 -1.14 4.66 20.21
CA ASN A 263 -2.53 4.67 20.66
C ASN A 263 -3.51 4.45 19.51
N ASP A 264 -3.30 5.07 18.34
CA ASP A 264 -4.15 4.86 17.16
C ASP A 264 -4.15 3.38 16.70
N ILE A 265 -2.99 2.72 16.73
CA ILE A 265 -2.87 1.29 16.41
C ILE A 265 -3.68 0.44 17.40
N ARG A 266 -3.55 0.72 18.70
CA ARG A 266 -4.26 -0.01 19.76
C ARG A 266 -5.76 0.20 19.69
N LEU A 267 -6.20 1.44 19.52
CA LEU A 267 -7.61 1.77 19.35
C LEU A 267 -8.21 1.07 18.13
N THR A 268 -7.42 0.88 17.07
CA THR A 268 -7.83 0.08 15.91
C THR A 268 -8.07 -1.38 16.28
N ALA A 269 -7.14 -2.02 17.01
CA ALA A 269 -7.34 -3.38 17.51
C ALA A 269 -8.55 -3.48 18.44
N TYR A 270 -8.68 -2.57 19.39
CA TYR A 270 -9.79 -2.52 20.36
C TYR A 270 -11.14 -2.40 19.68
N SER A 271 -11.25 -1.53 18.67
CA SER A 271 -12.48 -1.36 17.90
C SER A 271 -12.86 -2.63 17.15
N ILE A 272 -11.89 -3.33 16.56
CA ILE A 272 -12.14 -4.61 15.86
C ILE A 272 -12.59 -5.68 16.86
N ILE A 273 -11.91 -5.82 18.01
CA ILE A 273 -12.28 -6.81 19.05
C ILE A 273 -13.69 -6.55 19.58
N SER A 274 -14.04 -5.28 19.82
CA SER A 274 -15.37 -4.89 20.29
C SER A 274 -16.46 -5.30 19.29
N VAL A 275 -16.26 -5.02 18.00
CA VAL A 275 -17.19 -5.43 16.94
C VAL A 275 -17.30 -6.95 16.84
N LEU A 276 -16.17 -7.67 16.84
CA LEU A 276 -16.17 -9.13 16.80
C LEU A 276 -16.91 -9.75 18.00
N SER A 277 -16.67 -9.24 19.20
CA SER A 277 -17.29 -9.73 20.45
C SER A 277 -18.81 -9.49 20.47
N SER A 278 -19.28 -8.42 19.80
CA SER A 278 -20.71 -8.13 19.69
C SER A 278 -21.47 -9.03 18.71
N LEU A 279 -20.77 -9.58 17.70
CA LEU A 279 -21.39 -10.33 16.61
C LEU A 279 -21.15 -11.84 16.70
N ILE A 280 -20.06 -12.27 17.34
CA ILE A 280 -19.62 -13.65 17.38
C ILE A 280 -19.31 -14.03 18.83
N PRO A 281 -19.84 -15.17 19.33
CA PRO A 281 -19.42 -15.67 20.63
C PRO A 281 -17.95 -16.11 20.56
N LEU A 282 -17.06 -15.30 21.15
CA LEU A 282 -15.64 -15.62 21.22
C LEU A 282 -15.39 -16.74 22.23
N ARG A 283 -14.43 -17.62 21.93
CA ARG A 283 -14.01 -18.68 22.85
C ARG A 283 -13.39 -18.08 24.12
N PRO A 284 -13.65 -18.64 25.32
CA PRO A 284 -13.10 -18.13 26.56
C PRO A 284 -11.56 -17.98 26.56
N ASP A 285 -10.85 -18.92 25.92
CA ASP A 285 -9.40 -18.88 25.80
C ASP A 285 -8.91 -17.67 24.97
N LEU A 286 -9.67 -17.30 23.95
CA LEU A 286 -9.35 -16.15 23.10
C LEU A 286 -9.61 -14.84 23.85
N ILE A 287 -10.71 -14.75 24.60
CA ILE A 287 -11.00 -13.61 25.48
C ILE A 287 -9.87 -13.46 26.50
N LYS A 288 -9.46 -14.55 27.16
CA LYS A 288 -8.34 -14.56 28.10
C LYS A 288 -7.04 -14.06 27.45
N SER A 289 -6.71 -14.57 26.26
CA SER A 289 -5.50 -14.15 25.52
C SER A 289 -5.52 -12.66 25.14
N PHE A 290 -6.68 -12.13 24.72
CA PHE A 290 -6.84 -10.69 24.47
C PHE A 290 -6.70 -9.89 25.74
N THR A 291 -7.33 -10.31 26.84
CA THR A 291 -7.21 -9.65 28.14
C THR A 291 -5.76 -9.60 28.61
N GLU A 292 -5.03 -10.70 28.54
CA GLU A 292 -3.60 -10.75 28.89
C GLU A 292 -2.78 -9.82 28.00
N SER A 293 -3.01 -9.83 26.68
CA SER A 293 -2.28 -8.98 25.72
C SER A 293 -2.56 -7.49 25.94
N ILE A 294 -3.79 -7.14 26.28
CA ILE A 294 -4.19 -5.76 26.59
C ILE A 294 -3.54 -5.30 27.90
N LEU A 295 -3.57 -6.13 28.94
CA LEU A 295 -3.04 -5.79 30.27
C LEU A 295 -1.51 -5.80 30.34
N GLN A 296 -0.82 -6.44 29.40
CA GLN A 296 0.65 -6.37 29.28
C GLN A 296 1.14 -4.96 28.94
N ASP A 297 0.28 -4.12 28.36
CA ASP A 297 0.63 -2.73 28.08
C ASP A 297 0.50 -1.85 29.34
N PRO A 298 1.58 -1.18 29.79
CA PRO A 298 1.53 -0.29 30.95
C PRO A 298 0.51 0.85 30.80
N THR A 299 0.23 1.28 29.57
CA THR A 299 -0.70 2.38 29.29
C THR A 299 -2.15 1.94 29.11
N ALA A 300 -2.46 0.65 29.25
CA ALA A 300 -3.82 0.13 29.06
C ALA A 300 -4.83 0.70 30.07
N CYS A 301 -4.35 1.10 31.25
CA CYS A 301 -5.16 1.67 32.33
C CYS A 301 -4.99 3.18 32.51
N ASP A 302 -4.28 3.86 31.60
CA ASP A 302 -4.12 5.32 31.64
C ASP A 302 -5.46 6.03 31.47
N SER A 303 -5.56 7.27 31.96
CA SER A 303 -6.80 8.05 31.94
C SER A 303 -7.46 8.16 30.56
N ASN A 304 -6.65 8.14 29.49
CA ASN A 304 -7.10 8.33 28.10
C ASN A 304 -7.62 7.05 27.42
N THR A 305 -7.18 5.88 27.90
CA THR A 305 -7.43 4.56 27.29
C THR A 305 -8.29 3.66 28.18
N ARG A 306 -8.36 3.95 29.48
CA ARG A 306 -9.10 3.17 30.49
C ARG A 306 -10.54 2.86 30.08
N LYS A 307 -11.26 3.84 29.51
CA LYS A 307 -12.66 3.64 29.11
C LYS A 307 -12.77 2.61 27.98
N GLN A 308 -11.90 2.70 26.98
CA GLN A 308 -11.87 1.82 25.82
C GLN A 308 -11.42 0.41 26.24
N THR A 309 -10.42 0.32 27.11
CA THR A 309 -9.97 -0.95 27.71
C THR A 309 -11.11 -1.65 28.42
N VAL A 310 -11.88 -0.96 29.27
CA VAL A 310 -13.04 -1.55 29.95
C VAL A 310 -14.11 -2.01 28.95
N ILE A 311 -14.42 -1.20 27.93
CA ILE A 311 -15.41 -1.56 26.89
C ILE A 311 -15.02 -2.84 26.14
N VAL A 312 -13.72 -3.03 25.87
CA VAL A 312 -13.22 -4.22 25.15
C VAL A 312 -13.20 -5.46 26.04
N LEU A 313 -12.87 -5.30 27.32
CA LEU A 313 -12.72 -6.42 28.25
C LEU A 313 -14.05 -6.91 28.84
N GLY A 314 -15.11 -6.09 28.81
CA GLY A 314 -16.42 -6.39 29.39
C GLY A 314 -16.51 -5.98 30.85
#